data_AF-A0A251XAY2-F1
#
_entry.id   AF-A0A251XAY2-F1
#
_cell.length_a   1.000
_cell.length_b   1.000
_cell.length_c   1.000
_cell.angle_alpha   90.00
_cell.angle_beta   90.00
_cell.angle_gamma   90.00
#
_symmetry.space_group_name_H-M   'P 1'
#
loop_
_entity.id
_entity.type
_entity.pdbx_description
1 polymer ?
#
loop_
_entity_poly.entity_id
_entity_poly.type
_entity_poly.pdbx_seq_one_letter_code
_entity_poly.pdbx_strand_id
1 'polypeptide(L)'
;MKEQMKQWADLNKSAVETMQKLADINTGIANSLLNQQMEVVGSYADSSAKHLKSLSEAKRVQDVMSIQAQAMQDLSKKVLENSRSTMEILVDGKNKVNELLETSFKQAASYNPFAKVAA
;
A
#
# COMPACT_ATOMS: atom_id res chain seq x y z
N MET A 1 14.39 35.28 -24.93
CA MET A 1 14.77 35.32 -23.50
C MET A 1 13.58 35.22 -22.54
N LYS A 2 12.56 36.10 -22.58
CA LYS A 2 11.40 36.01 -21.65
C LYS A 2 10.64 34.66 -21.72
N GLU A 3 10.39 34.15 -22.92
CA GLU A 3 9.70 32.87 -23.13
C GLU A 3 10.51 31.67 -22.58
N GLN A 4 11.83 31.66 -22.82
CA GLN A 4 12.74 30.62 -22.31
C GLN A 4 12.86 30.66 -20.78
N MET A 5 12.88 31.86 -20.18
CA MET A 5 12.87 32.04 -18.73
C MET A 5 11.55 31.54 -18.11
N LYS A 6 10.42 31.76 -18.80
CA LYS A 6 9.11 31.26 -18.36
C LYS A 6 9.03 29.73 -18.43
N GLN A 7 9.47 29.13 -19.55
CA GLN A 7 9.55 27.67 -19.69
C GLN A 7 10.46 27.04 -18.63
N TRP A 8 11.59 27.67 -18.33
CA TRP A 8 12.49 27.21 -17.27
C TRP A 8 11.86 27.29 -15.87
N ALA A 9 11.13 28.38 -15.57
CA ALA A 9 10.39 28.52 -14.33
C ALA A 9 9.25 27.48 -14.19
N ASP A 10 8.52 27.23 -15.28
CA ASP A 10 7.44 26.24 -15.32
C ASP A 10 7.97 24.80 -15.14
N LEU A 11 9.12 24.47 -15.76
CA LEU A 11 9.80 23.19 -15.58
C LEU A 11 10.27 22.98 -14.13
N ASN A 12 10.87 24.00 -13.50
CA ASN A 12 11.27 23.92 -12.10
C ASN A 12 10.06 23.72 -11.17
N LYS A 13 8.95 24.41 -11.45
CA LYS A 13 7.71 24.24 -10.69
C LYS A 13 7.15 22.81 -10.83
N SER A 14 7.08 22.29 -12.05
CA SER A 14 6.65 20.91 -12.32
C SER A 14 7.56 19.87 -11.64
N ALA A 15 8.88 20.11 -11.60
CA ALA A 15 9.82 19.23 -10.89
C ALA A 15 9.56 19.21 -9.38
N VAL A 16 9.35 20.38 -8.76
CA VAL A 16 9.00 20.48 -7.33
C VAL A 16 7.67 19.77 -7.03
N GLU A 17 6.65 19.98 -7.86
CA GLU A 17 5.34 19.33 -7.72
C GLU A 17 5.46 17.80 -7.86
N THR A 18 6.29 17.31 -8.78
CA THR A 18 6.56 15.87 -8.95
C THR A 18 7.24 15.28 -7.72
N MET A 19 8.22 15.99 -7.14
CA MET A 19 8.89 15.55 -5.91
C MET A 19 7.95 15.54 -4.71
N GLN A 20 7.05 16.51 -4.60
CA GLN A 20 6.01 16.53 -3.57
C GLN A 20 5.07 15.32 -3.72
N LYS A 21 4.60 15.04 -4.94
CA LYS A 21 3.75 13.86 -5.21
C LYS A 21 4.44 12.55 -4.88
N LEU A 22 5.75 12.41 -5.16
CA LEU A 22 6.52 11.23 -4.74
C LEU A 22 6.58 11.09 -3.21
N ALA A 23 6.80 12.20 -2.49
CA ALA A 23 6.80 12.21 -1.03
C ALA A 23 5.42 11.83 -0.46
N ASP A 24 4.35 12.30 -1.08
CA ASP A 24 2.97 11.95 -0.70
C ASP A 24 2.67 10.46 -0.95
N ILE A 25 3.12 9.91 -2.09
CA ILE A 25 3.00 8.48 -2.39
C ILE A 25 3.74 7.64 -1.33
N ASN A 26 4.97 8.02 -1.00
CA ASN A 26 5.77 7.31 -0.01
C ASN A 26 5.13 7.35 1.39
N THR A 27 4.65 8.53 1.80
CA THR A 27 3.90 8.70 3.06
C THR A 27 2.62 7.87 3.06
N GLY A 28 1.90 7.84 1.94
CA GLY A 28 0.69 7.04 1.78
C GLY A 28 0.95 5.54 1.94
N ILE A 29 1.99 5.02 1.29
CA ILE A 29 2.42 3.61 1.44
C ILE A 29 2.78 3.31 2.89
N ALA A 30 3.57 4.17 3.54
CA ALA A 30 3.95 4.00 4.94
C ALA A 30 2.72 3.97 5.87
N ASN A 31 1.77 4.88 5.68
CA ASN A 31 0.53 4.90 6.45
C ASN A 31 -0.31 3.63 6.23
N SER A 32 -0.43 3.17 4.99
CA SER A 32 -1.15 1.92 4.69
C SER A 32 -0.49 0.71 5.36
N LEU A 33 0.84 0.62 5.34
CA LEU A 33 1.58 -0.44 6.03
C LEU A 33 1.42 -0.37 7.55
N LEU A 34 1.41 0.83 8.13
CA LEU A 34 1.16 1.02 9.57
C LEU A 34 -0.26 0.60 9.97
N ASN A 35 -1.26 0.99 9.17
CA ASN A 35 -2.64 0.55 9.38
C ASN A 35 -2.76 -0.96 9.30
N GLN A 36 -2.12 -1.59 8.31
CA GLN A 36 -2.06 -3.05 8.19
C GLN A 36 -1.45 -3.70 9.45
N GLN A 37 -0.37 -3.15 10.01
CA GLN A 37 0.20 -3.66 11.26
C GLN A 37 -0.76 -3.56 12.44
N MET A 38 -1.53 -2.46 12.55
CA MET A 38 -2.56 -2.32 13.58
C MET A 38 -3.68 -3.35 13.43
N GLU A 39 -4.13 -3.61 12.19
CA GLU A 39 -5.13 -4.64 11.91
C GLU A 39 -4.64 -6.03 12.29
N VAL A 40 -3.38 -6.36 11.98
CA VAL A 40 -2.76 -7.62 12.39
C VAL A 40 -2.75 -7.77 13.91
N VAL A 41 -2.35 -6.71 14.64
CA VAL A 41 -2.36 -6.71 16.12
C VAL A 41 -3.76 -6.89 16.67
N GLY A 42 -4.76 -6.16 16.14
CA GLY A 42 -6.16 -6.32 16.52
C GLY A 42 -6.64 -7.75 16.28
N SER A 43 -6.29 -8.34 15.13
CA SER A 43 -6.64 -9.71 14.81
C SER A 43 -6.05 -10.72 15.81
N TYR A 44 -4.82 -10.50 16.30
CA TYR A 44 -4.20 -11.37 17.31
C TYR A 44 -4.91 -11.27 18.66
N ALA A 45 -5.31 -10.06 19.07
CA ALA A 45 -6.11 -9.86 20.28
C ALA A 45 -7.44 -10.61 20.18
N ASP A 46 -8.15 -10.48 19.06
CA ASP A 46 -9.42 -11.17 18.81
C ASP A 46 -9.26 -12.69 18.77
N SER A 47 -8.19 -13.21 18.13
CA SER A 47 -7.87 -14.65 18.14
C SER A 47 -7.63 -15.15 19.55
N SER A 48 -6.89 -14.38 20.35
CA SER A 48 -6.53 -14.76 21.71
C SER A 48 -7.77 -14.81 22.59
N ALA A 49 -8.66 -13.83 22.48
CA ALA A 49 -9.95 -13.81 23.17
C ALA A 49 -10.83 -15.00 22.75
N LYS A 50 -10.90 -15.31 21.45
CA LYS A 50 -11.62 -16.49 20.94
C LYS A 50 -11.05 -17.78 21.50
N HIS A 51 -9.74 -17.98 21.45
CA HIS A 51 -9.10 -19.20 21.94
C HIS A 51 -9.29 -19.37 23.46
N LEU A 52 -9.16 -18.30 24.24
CA LEU A 52 -9.43 -18.33 25.68
C LEU A 52 -10.88 -18.72 25.98
N LYS A 53 -11.83 -18.14 25.25
CA LYS A 53 -13.25 -18.50 25.38
C LYS A 53 -13.48 -19.96 25.03
N SER A 54 -13.01 -20.42 23.88
CA SER A 54 -13.17 -21.81 23.45
C SER A 54 -12.53 -22.80 24.42
N LEU A 55 -11.34 -22.48 24.97
CA LEU A 55 -10.69 -23.28 26.00
C LEU A 55 -11.51 -23.33 27.29
N SER A 56 -12.11 -22.22 27.71
CA SER A 56 -12.97 -22.18 28.90
C SER A 56 -14.27 -22.97 28.75
N GLU A 57 -14.74 -23.13 27.52
CA GLU A 57 -15.96 -23.87 27.16
C GLU A 57 -15.68 -25.36 26.86
N ALA A 58 -14.41 -25.76 26.67
CA ALA A 58 -14.01 -27.12 26.35
C ALA A 58 -14.26 -28.06 27.54
N LYS A 59 -15.02 -29.14 27.32
CA LYS A 59 -15.38 -30.12 28.36
C LYS A 59 -14.62 -31.43 28.22
N ARG A 60 -14.04 -31.68 27.04
CA ARG A 60 -13.35 -32.93 26.69
C ARG A 60 -12.03 -32.62 25.98
N VAL A 61 -11.06 -33.53 26.07
CA VAL A 61 -9.77 -33.43 25.35
C VAL A 61 -9.95 -33.35 23.83
N GLN A 62 -11.00 -33.95 23.29
CA GLN A 62 -11.36 -33.90 21.86
C GLN A 62 -11.73 -32.47 21.41
N ASP A 63 -12.32 -31.67 22.31
CA ASP A 63 -12.68 -30.27 22.05
C ASP A 63 -11.40 -29.43 21.93
N VAL A 64 -10.38 -29.72 22.77
CA VAL A 64 -9.08 -29.05 22.72
C VAL A 64 -8.35 -29.30 21.39
N MET A 65 -8.38 -30.53 20.88
CA MET A 65 -7.79 -30.86 19.57
C MET A 65 -8.50 -30.11 18.43
N SER A 66 -9.83 -29.96 18.52
CA SER A 66 -10.61 -29.20 17.54
C SER A 66 -10.29 -27.70 17.60
N ILE A 67 -10.11 -27.15 18.81
CA ILE A 67 -9.68 -25.76 19.02
C ILE A 67 -8.29 -25.53 18.41
N GLN A 68 -7.36 -26.47 18.60
CA GLN A 68 -6.01 -26.37 18.04
C GLN A 68 -6.02 -26.42 16.50
N ALA A 69 -6.85 -27.27 15.89
CA ALA A 69 -7.01 -27.32 14.45
C ALA A 69 -7.62 -26.02 13.88
N GLN A 70 -8.62 -25.45 14.55
CA GLN A 70 -9.19 -24.15 14.19
C GLN A 70 -8.17 -23.02 14.32
N ALA A 71 -7.38 -22.99 15.41
CA ALA A 71 -6.32 -22.01 15.61
C ALA A 71 -5.32 -22.01 14.44
N MET A 72 -4.96 -23.19 13.94
CA MET A 72 -4.04 -23.33 12.81
C MET A 72 -4.66 -22.85 11.49
N GLN A 73 -5.93 -23.14 11.25
CA GLN A 73 -6.65 -22.63 10.08
C GLN A 73 -6.77 -21.10 10.10
N ASP A 74 -7.10 -20.53 11.26
CA ASP A 74 -7.22 -19.09 11.44
C ASP A 74 -5.87 -18.38 11.27
N LEU A 75 -4.79 -18.97 11.78
CA LEU A 75 -3.43 -18.47 11.54
C LEU A 75 -3.07 -18.49 10.05
N SER A 76 -3.36 -19.60 9.36
CA SER A 76 -3.08 -19.73 7.92
C SER A 76 -3.83 -18.68 7.09
N LYS A 77 -5.11 -18.44 7.41
CA LYS A 77 -5.91 -17.38 6.77
C LYS A 77 -5.32 -16.00 7.02
N LYS A 78 -4.96 -15.67 8.26
CA LYS A 78 -4.36 -14.37 8.61
C LYS A 78 -3.06 -14.11 7.88
N VAL A 79 -2.19 -15.12 7.75
CA VAL A 79 -0.94 -14.99 6.98
C VAL A 79 -1.24 -14.71 5.51
N LEU A 80 -2.22 -15.41 4.92
CA LEU A 80 -2.61 -15.21 3.53
C LEU A 80 -3.24 -13.83 3.30
N GLU A 81 -4.14 -13.40 4.18
CA GLU A 81 -4.78 -12.08 4.15
C GLU A 81 -3.76 -10.96 4.28
N ASN A 82 -2.83 -11.08 5.24
CA ASN A 82 -1.74 -10.14 5.42
C ASN A 82 -0.84 -10.06 4.15
N SER A 83 -0.51 -11.21 3.55
CA SER A 83 0.27 -11.23 2.31
C SER A 83 -0.47 -10.57 1.14
N ARG A 84 -1.79 -10.80 1.01
CA ARG A 84 -2.63 -10.16 -0.03
C ARG A 84 -2.71 -8.64 0.18
N SER A 85 -2.99 -8.20 1.40
CA SER A 85 -3.08 -6.77 1.74
C SER A 85 -1.76 -6.04 1.46
N THR A 86 -0.62 -6.62 1.83
CA THR A 86 0.70 -6.04 1.49
C THR A 86 0.90 -5.96 -0.03
N MET A 87 0.52 -6.99 -0.78
CA MET A 87 0.61 -6.94 -2.25
C MET A 87 -0.28 -5.87 -2.86
N GLU A 88 -1.49 -5.68 -2.34
CA GLU A 88 -2.40 -4.61 -2.78
C GLU A 88 -1.78 -3.23 -2.55
N ILE A 89 -1.18 -2.99 -1.37
CA ILE A 89 -0.48 -1.73 -1.05
C ILE A 89 0.68 -1.48 -2.03
N LEU A 90 1.47 -2.52 -2.33
CA LEU A 90 2.59 -2.42 -3.27
C LEU A 90 2.13 -2.17 -4.71
N VAL A 91 1.06 -2.83 -5.15
CA VAL A 91 0.48 -2.63 -6.48
C VAL A 91 -0.10 -1.22 -6.61
N ASP A 92 -0.82 -0.74 -5.59
CA ASP A 92 -1.34 0.64 -5.55
C ASP A 92 -0.20 1.67 -5.60
N GLY A 93 0.86 1.46 -4.81
CA GLY A 93 2.06 2.29 -4.85
C GLY A 93 2.72 2.32 -6.23
N LYS A 94 2.87 1.15 -6.87
CA LYS A 94 3.40 1.03 -8.24
C LYS A 94 2.52 1.80 -9.25
N ASN A 95 1.21 1.66 -9.16
CA ASN A 95 0.27 2.33 -10.06
C ASN A 95 0.37 3.86 -9.92
N LYS A 96 0.42 4.38 -8.69
CA LYS A 96 0.59 5.81 -8.43
C LYS A 96 1.91 6.37 -8.97
N VAL A 97 3.00 5.60 -8.87
CA VAL A 97 4.30 5.99 -9.46
C VAL A 97 4.20 6.00 -10.99
N ASN A 98 3.58 4.98 -11.59
CA ASN A 98 3.39 4.93 -13.05
C ASN A 98 2.55 6.11 -13.55
N GLU A 99 1.46 6.44 -12.89
CA GLU A 99 0.63 7.60 -13.21
C GLU A 99 1.41 8.92 -13.11
N LEU A 100 2.27 9.04 -12.10
CA LEU A 100 3.14 10.20 -11.95
C LEU A 100 4.12 10.29 -13.13
N LEU A 101 4.77 9.19 -13.50
CA LEU A 101 5.69 9.14 -14.65
C LEU A 101 4.99 9.50 -15.95
N GLU A 102 3.79 8.95 -16.20
CA GLU A 102 3.00 9.31 -17.38
C GLU A 102 2.65 10.79 -17.42
N THR A 103 2.26 11.36 -16.27
CA THR A 103 1.90 12.77 -16.16
C THR A 103 3.11 13.67 -16.39
N SER A 104 4.25 13.35 -15.77
CA SER A 104 5.51 14.08 -15.95
C SER A 104 6.00 13.98 -17.40
N PHE A 105 5.86 12.82 -18.05
CA PHE A 105 6.20 12.66 -19.47
C PHE A 105 5.29 13.48 -20.38
N LYS A 106 3.97 13.45 -20.17
CA LYS A 106 3.01 14.27 -20.92
C LYS A 106 3.29 15.77 -20.75
N GLN A 107 3.62 16.21 -19.53
CA GLN A 107 4.04 17.59 -19.28
C GLN A 107 5.34 17.92 -20.02
N ALA A 108 6.40 17.12 -19.90
CA ALA A 108 7.66 17.34 -20.61
C ALA A 108 7.48 17.38 -22.14
N ALA A 109 6.64 16.50 -22.69
CA ALA A 109 6.32 16.46 -24.11
C ALA A 109 5.53 17.70 -24.58
N SER A 110 4.75 18.33 -23.70
CA SER A 110 4.05 19.58 -24.02
C SER A 110 5.00 20.78 -24.18
N TYR A 111 6.20 20.70 -23.61
CA TYR A 111 7.24 21.73 -23.72
C TYR A 111 8.23 21.49 -24.87
N ASN A 112 8.24 20.31 -25.51
CA ASN A 112 9.10 20.00 -26.65
C ASN A 112 8.29 19.47 -27.86
N PRO A 113 8.16 20.24 -28.96
CA PRO A 113 7.36 19.83 -30.12
C PRO A 113 7.85 18.52 -30.79
N PHE A 114 9.08 18.07 -30.55
CA PHE A 114 9.62 16.82 -31.09
C PHE A 114 9.22 15.56 -30.29
N ALA A 115 8.82 15.69 -29.02
CA ALA A 115 8.37 14.54 -28.22
C ALA A 115 6.97 14.05 -28.64
N LYS A 116 6.19 14.92 -29.30
CA LYS A 116 4.84 14.64 -29.83
C LYS A 116 4.81 13.63 -30.98
N VAL A 117 5.98 13.30 -31.56
CA VAL A 117 6.13 12.36 -32.69
C VAL A 117 6.50 10.94 -32.22
N ALA A 118 6.87 10.78 -30.95
CA ALA A 118 7.34 9.50 -30.38
C ALA A 118 6.39 8.89 -29.33
N ALA A 119 5.22 9.52 -29.08
CA ALA A 119 4.13 9.01 -28.25
C ALA A 119 2.96 8.57 -29.14
#